data_AF-A0AAD5NAN4-F1
#
_entry.id   AF-A0AAD5NAN4-F1
#
_cell.length_a   1.000
_cell.length_b   1.000
_cell.length_c   1.000
_cell.angle_alpha   90.00
_cell.angle_beta   90.00
_cell.angle_gamma   90.00
#
_symmetry.space_group_name_H-M   'P 1'
#
loop_
_entity.id
_entity.type
_entity.pdbx_description
1 polymer ?
#
loop_
_entity_poly.entity_id
_entity_poly.type
_entity_poly.pdbx_seq_one_letter_code
_entity_poly.pdbx_strand_id
1 'polypeptide(L)'
;MSFLTSFTIYITSSLLLVLISIHAIVVSDDNTQHLLAQRQQFSRGITYRRRQPVCVHGHPNNGECECEENYTGQHCEKQKHCATFRRYRNGSCPSCVPGYYGEHCEEIHCVHGEPSKLETKCECEVPFSGTFCDELSTRLVYGYYNRRVYWLGPLGALSLIPMCILYVGCEYMAKKRRVKRISEMLDGQNMNVTEEVLQRLLAEKVVEV
;
A
#
# COMPACT_ATOMS: atom_id res chain seq x y z
N MET A 1 2.53 -47.01 1.96
CA MET A 1 2.10 -46.00 2.96
C MET A 1 3.27 -45.19 3.54
N SER A 2 4.49 -45.28 3.00
CA SER A 2 5.71 -44.61 3.51
C SER A 2 6.14 -43.35 2.72
N PHE A 3 5.53 -43.08 1.56
CA PHE A 3 5.85 -41.91 0.73
C PHE A 3 5.07 -40.64 1.12
N LEU A 4 3.88 -40.80 1.73
CA LEU A 4 3.04 -39.68 2.15
C LEU A 4 3.58 -38.97 3.40
N THR A 5 4.21 -39.71 4.31
CA THR A 5 4.78 -39.16 5.56
C THR A 5 6.05 -38.34 5.31
N SER A 6 6.87 -38.74 4.32
CA SER A 6 8.08 -38.00 3.97
C SER A 6 7.75 -36.67 3.28
N PHE A 7 6.75 -36.66 2.38
CA PHE A 7 6.30 -35.44 1.70
C PHE A 7 5.68 -34.41 2.67
N THR A 8 4.91 -34.85 3.66
CA THR A 8 4.34 -33.96 4.68
C THR A 8 5.42 -33.35 5.57
N ILE A 9 6.46 -34.12 5.95
CA ILE A 9 7.56 -33.64 6.79
C ILE A 9 8.40 -32.58 6.05
N TYR A 10 8.69 -32.80 4.76
CA TYR A 10 9.38 -31.81 3.93
C TYR A 10 8.58 -30.51 3.80
N ILE A 11 7.26 -30.58 3.55
CA ILE A 11 6.42 -29.40 3.42
C ILE A 11 6.32 -28.64 4.76
N THR A 12 6.14 -29.32 5.89
CA THR A 12 6.11 -28.66 7.20
C THR A 12 7.45 -28.04 7.59
N SER A 13 8.57 -28.69 7.24
CA SER A 13 9.91 -28.15 7.51
C SER A 13 10.23 -26.95 6.64
N SER A 14 9.82 -26.94 5.38
CA SER A 14 9.98 -25.80 4.48
C SER A 14 9.09 -24.61 4.88
N LEU A 15 7.84 -24.86 5.32
CA LEU A 15 6.96 -23.80 5.81
C LEU A 15 7.50 -23.15 7.08
N LEU A 16 8.07 -23.94 8.00
CA LEU A 16 8.66 -23.44 9.24
C LEU A 16 9.89 -22.55 8.96
N LEU A 17 10.75 -22.95 8.02
CA LEU A 17 11.89 -22.14 7.60
C LEU A 17 11.47 -20.81 6.94
N VAL A 18 10.37 -20.81 6.18
CA VAL A 18 9.80 -19.59 5.59
C VAL A 18 9.21 -18.68 6.68
N LEU A 19 8.53 -19.22 7.69
CA LEU A 19 8.00 -18.43 8.81
C LEU A 19 9.11 -17.82 9.68
N ILE A 20 10.20 -18.57 9.94
CA ILE A 20 11.36 -18.06 10.68
C ILE A 20 12.06 -16.93 9.92
N SER A 21 12.20 -17.06 8.60
CA SER A 21 12.81 -16.01 7.77
C SER A 21 11.93 -14.76 7.68
N ILE A 22 10.60 -14.90 7.63
CA ILE A 22 9.68 -13.75 7.69
C ILE A 22 9.79 -13.03 9.05
N HIS A 23 9.83 -13.76 10.17
CA HIS A 23 10.01 -13.15 11.50
C HIS A 23 11.36 -12.43 11.65
N ALA A 24 12.44 -12.99 11.11
CA ALA A 24 13.76 -12.35 11.16
C ALA A 24 13.81 -11.04 10.33
N ILE A 25 13.05 -10.95 9.24
CA ILE A 25 12.95 -9.73 8.42
C ILE A 25 12.17 -8.64 9.17
N VAL A 26 11.09 -9.00 9.87
CA VAL A 26 10.28 -8.03 10.65
C VAL A 26 11.08 -7.46 11.84
N VAL A 27 11.95 -8.26 12.47
CA VAL A 27 12.77 -7.80 13.62
C VAL A 27 13.95 -6.89 13.19
N SER A 28 14.43 -7.00 11.95
CA SER A 28 15.53 -6.15 11.44
C SER A 28 15.11 -4.70 11.11
N ASP A 29 13.82 -4.44 10.91
CA ASP A 29 13.33 -3.11 10.50
C ASP A 29 13.26 -2.13 11.69
N ASP A 30 13.11 -2.63 12.93
CA ASP A 30 12.93 -1.81 14.13
C ASP A 30 14.27 -1.26 14.69
N ASN A 31 15.39 -1.94 14.44
CA ASN A 31 16.67 -1.64 15.09
C ASN A 31 17.59 -0.71 14.28
N THR A 32 17.22 -0.36 13.05
CA THR A 32 18.09 0.35 12.09
C THR A 32 17.73 1.84 11.91
N GLN A 33 16.82 2.39 12.71
CA GLN A 33 16.50 3.84 12.71
C GLN A 33 17.12 4.64 13.86
N HIS A 34 17.68 4.01 14.90
CA HIS A 34 18.15 4.73 16.10
C HIS A 34 19.63 5.20 16.09
N LEU A 35 20.45 4.84 15.09
CA LEU A 35 21.91 5.02 15.13
C LEU A 35 22.50 6.10 14.20
N LEU A 36 21.68 6.91 13.52
CA LEU A 36 22.15 8.05 12.70
C LEU A 36 21.78 9.44 13.27
N ALA A 37 21.31 9.51 14.52
CA ALA A 37 20.84 10.75 15.15
C ALA A 37 21.80 11.34 16.19
N GLN A 38 23.11 11.08 16.11
CA GLN A 38 24.07 11.60 17.10
C GLN A 38 25.29 12.26 16.46
N ARG A 39 25.06 13.32 15.68
CA ARG A 39 26.12 14.26 15.32
C ARG A 39 25.57 15.66 15.12
N GLN A 40 25.59 16.45 16.19
CA GLN A 40 25.87 17.90 16.24
C GLN A 40 25.39 18.49 17.57
N GLN A 41 26.22 18.37 18.62
CA GLN A 41 26.16 19.31 19.74
C GLN A 41 27.31 20.29 19.57
N PHE A 42 26.96 21.44 19.00
CA PHE A 42 27.87 22.57 18.88
C PHE A 42 27.38 23.66 19.85
N SER A 43 27.94 23.63 21.05
CA SER A 43 27.70 24.62 22.09
C SER A 43 28.37 25.95 21.71
N ARG A 44 27.60 26.91 21.21
CA ARG A 44 27.96 28.32 21.25
C ARG A 44 27.12 29.00 22.33
N GLY A 45 27.80 29.61 23.29
CA GLY A 45 27.18 30.48 24.29
C GLY A 45 26.44 31.64 23.62
N ILE A 46 25.26 31.96 24.13
CA ILE A 46 24.42 33.01 23.58
C ILE A 46 24.08 34.00 24.69
N THR A 47 24.65 35.19 24.58
CA THR A 47 24.17 36.41 25.20
C THR A 47 22.68 36.60 24.89
N TYR A 48 21.86 36.74 25.93
CA TYR A 48 20.40 36.93 25.85
C TYR A 48 20.06 38.30 25.21
N ARG A 49 20.25 38.45 23.90
CA ARG A 49 19.41 39.36 23.10
C ARG A 49 18.08 38.64 22.93
N ARG A 50 16.98 39.22 23.43
CA ARG A 50 15.61 38.72 23.13
C ARG A 50 15.50 38.60 21.61
N ARG A 51 15.63 37.38 21.08
CA ARG A 51 15.41 37.10 19.68
C ARG A 51 13.91 37.22 19.48
N GLN A 52 13.51 38.10 18.56
CA GLN A 52 12.10 38.20 18.17
C GLN A 52 11.63 36.83 17.63
N PRO A 53 10.38 36.43 17.90
CA PRO A 53 9.85 35.18 17.36
C PRO A 53 9.85 35.21 15.84
N VAL A 54 10.07 34.04 15.21
CA VAL A 54 9.93 33.90 13.76
C VAL A 54 8.45 33.76 13.45
N CYS A 55 7.93 34.63 12.60
CA CYS A 55 6.54 34.59 12.14
C CYS A 55 6.54 34.28 10.65
N VAL A 56 5.74 33.30 10.21
CA VAL A 56 5.67 32.88 8.80
C VAL A 56 4.81 33.85 7.99
N HIS A 57 3.59 34.13 8.48
CA HIS A 57 2.62 35.04 7.84
C HIS A 57 2.15 36.13 8.82
N GLY A 58 3.07 37.02 9.17
CA GLY A 58 2.82 38.08 10.13
C GLY A 58 4.09 38.81 10.53
N HIS A 59 3.99 39.60 11.59
CA HIS A 59 5.13 40.36 12.12
C HIS A 59 5.23 40.21 13.63
N PRO A 60 6.46 40.21 14.19
CA PRO A 60 6.64 40.11 15.63
C PRO A 60 6.21 41.40 16.32
N ASN A 61 5.23 41.32 17.22
CA ASN A 61 4.77 42.42 18.05
C ASN A 61 4.90 42.04 19.53
N ASN A 62 5.68 42.81 20.29
CA ASN A 62 5.92 42.61 21.73
C ASN A 62 6.37 41.20 22.18
N GLY A 63 6.97 40.41 21.27
CA GLY A 63 7.44 39.06 21.57
C GLY A 63 6.46 37.93 21.21
N GLU A 64 5.32 38.27 20.61
CA GLU A 64 4.36 37.35 19.99
C GLU A 64 4.24 37.66 18.50
N CYS A 65 3.70 36.71 17.71
CA CYS A 65 3.44 36.95 16.30
C CYS A 65 2.04 37.52 16.10
N GLU A 66 1.97 38.71 15.50
CA GLU A 66 0.73 39.30 15.02
C GLU A 66 0.47 38.80 13.59
N CYS A 67 -0.50 37.90 13.45
CA CYS A 67 -0.79 37.22 12.19
C CYS A 67 -1.62 38.07 11.23
N GLU A 68 -1.39 37.86 9.94
CA GLU A 68 -2.24 38.39 8.87
C GLU A 68 -3.68 37.84 8.98
N GLU A 69 -4.66 38.53 8.39
CA GLU A 69 -6.08 38.24 8.57
C GLU A 69 -6.48 36.78 8.31
N ASN A 70 -5.83 36.12 7.35
CA ASN A 70 -6.10 34.75 6.92
C ASN A 70 -5.19 33.69 7.55
N TYR A 71 -4.35 34.05 8.53
CA TYR A 71 -3.46 33.11 9.20
C TYR A 71 -3.63 33.16 10.72
N THR A 72 -3.28 32.07 11.38
CA THR A 72 -3.35 31.88 12.83
C THR A 72 -2.27 30.90 13.29
N GLY A 73 -2.18 30.64 14.59
CA GLY A 73 -1.14 29.81 15.19
C GLY A 73 -0.06 30.65 15.87
N GLN A 74 0.82 29.99 16.62
CA GLN A 74 1.84 30.66 17.43
C GLN A 74 2.86 31.43 16.59
N HIS A 75 3.11 30.94 15.38
CA HIS A 75 4.04 31.50 14.40
C HIS A 75 3.33 31.90 13.10
N CYS A 76 1.99 32.01 13.13
CA CYS A 76 1.15 32.29 11.96
C CYS A 76 1.34 31.26 10.83
N GLU A 77 1.54 30.01 11.19
CA GLU A 77 1.82 28.89 10.28
C GLU A 77 0.53 28.24 9.73
N LYS A 78 -0.61 28.41 10.40
CA LYS A 78 -1.88 27.82 9.99
C LYS A 78 -2.73 28.79 9.20
N GLN A 79 -3.23 28.37 8.05
CA GLN A 79 -4.14 29.16 7.24
C GLN A 79 -5.60 28.97 7.70
N LYS A 80 -6.38 30.05 7.72
CA LYS A 80 -7.81 30.05 8.05
C LYS A 80 -8.64 29.71 6.82
N HIS A 81 -9.43 28.62 6.87
CA HIS A 81 -10.30 28.18 5.78
C HIS A 81 -11.77 28.55 6.03
N CYS A 82 -12.05 29.84 6.17
CA CYS A 82 -13.42 30.31 6.34
C CYS A 82 -14.20 30.26 5.01
N ALA A 83 -15.46 29.83 5.03
CA ALA A 83 -16.30 29.74 3.83
C ALA A 83 -16.70 31.09 3.22
N THR A 84 -16.64 32.17 4.02
CA THR A 84 -16.93 33.54 3.56
C THR A 84 -15.79 34.47 3.96
N PHE A 85 -15.72 35.67 3.38
CA PHE A 85 -14.77 36.71 3.78
C PHE A 85 -15.12 37.41 5.10
N ARG A 86 -16.29 37.13 5.68
CA ARG A 86 -16.72 37.74 6.95
C ARG A 86 -15.93 37.12 8.11
N ARG A 87 -15.60 37.95 9.11
CA ARG A 87 -14.93 37.54 10.35
C ARG A 87 -15.68 38.13 11.53
N TYR A 88 -15.68 37.42 12.66
CA TYR A 88 -16.12 37.99 13.93
C TYR A 88 -15.08 38.98 14.46
N ARG A 89 -15.43 39.73 15.52
CA ARG A 89 -14.55 40.78 16.08
C ARG A 89 -13.23 40.23 16.65
N ASN A 90 -13.22 38.98 17.09
CA ASN A 90 -12.03 38.25 17.54
C ASN A 90 -11.25 37.61 16.36
N GLY A 91 -11.67 37.84 15.12
CA GLY A 91 -11.01 37.26 13.93
C GLY A 91 -11.38 35.80 13.66
N SER A 92 -12.38 35.23 14.35
CA SER A 92 -12.89 33.89 14.09
C SER A 92 -13.82 33.82 12.88
N CYS A 93 -13.98 32.63 12.32
CA CYS A 93 -14.79 32.41 11.12
C CYS A 93 -16.26 32.20 11.50
N PRO A 94 -17.24 32.78 10.77
CA PRO A 94 -18.66 32.47 10.95
C PRO A 94 -19.02 31.05 10.52
N SER A 95 -18.33 30.50 9.52
CA SER A 95 -18.51 29.15 9.02
C SER A 95 -17.25 28.69 8.28
N CYS A 96 -16.91 27.41 8.40
CA CYS A 96 -15.77 26.80 7.73
C CYS A 96 -16.12 26.25 6.35
N VAL A 97 -15.12 26.21 5.46
CA VAL A 97 -15.19 25.40 4.23
C VAL A 97 -15.38 23.93 4.62
N PRO A 98 -16.18 23.13 3.89
CA PRO A 98 -16.34 21.71 4.19
C PRO A 98 -14.98 20.99 4.29
N GLY A 99 -14.82 20.16 5.32
CA GLY A 99 -13.56 19.46 5.63
C GLY A 99 -12.62 20.22 6.56
N TYR A 100 -12.92 21.47 6.91
CA TYR A 100 -12.18 22.25 7.91
C TYR A 100 -13.03 22.55 9.14
N TYR A 101 -12.38 22.65 10.30
CA TYR A 101 -13.01 22.90 11.60
C TYR A 101 -12.07 23.70 12.53
N GLY A 102 -12.58 24.05 13.71
CA GLY A 102 -11.91 24.96 14.66
C GLY A 102 -12.58 26.34 14.70
N GLU A 103 -12.14 27.19 15.64
CA GLU A 103 -12.68 28.55 15.79
C GLU A 103 -12.29 29.44 14.60
N HIS A 104 -11.09 29.24 14.05
CA HIS A 104 -10.56 29.95 12.89
C HIS A 104 -10.50 29.07 11.63
N CYS A 105 -11.17 27.90 11.63
CA CYS A 105 -11.15 26.92 10.54
C CYS A 105 -9.71 26.52 10.13
N GLU A 106 -8.86 26.34 11.12
CA GLU A 106 -7.43 26.07 11.02
C GLU A 106 -7.09 24.58 11.12
N GLU A 107 -8.07 23.73 11.45
CA GLU A 107 -7.91 22.28 11.55
C GLU A 107 -8.53 21.61 10.33
N ILE A 108 -7.81 20.65 9.74
CA ILE A 108 -8.24 19.90 8.56
C ILE A 108 -8.65 18.48 8.96
N HIS A 109 -9.74 17.98 8.40
CA HIS A 109 -10.18 16.60 8.61
C HIS A 109 -9.64 15.70 7.49
N CYS A 110 -8.76 14.77 7.85
CA CYS A 110 -8.17 13.81 6.92
C CYS A 110 -8.93 12.48 6.99
N VAL A 111 -9.33 11.93 5.84
CA VAL A 111 -10.06 10.65 5.79
C VAL A 111 -9.12 9.46 5.93
N HIS A 112 -8.02 9.46 5.16
CA HIS A 112 -6.98 8.41 5.19
C HIS A 112 -5.59 9.02 5.41
N GLY A 113 -5.28 9.37 6.65
CA GLY A 113 -3.99 9.92 7.05
C GLY A 113 -4.12 10.83 8.27
N GLU A 114 -3.07 11.60 8.53
CA GLU A 114 -2.98 12.48 9.70
C GLU A 114 -2.81 13.95 9.30
N PRO A 115 -3.34 14.90 10.10
CA PRO A 115 -3.10 16.32 9.87
C PRO A 115 -1.65 16.68 10.21
N SER A 116 -1.01 17.47 9.33
CA SER A 116 0.36 17.94 9.58
C SER A 116 0.41 18.94 10.74
N LYS A 117 1.50 18.93 11.50
CA LYS A 117 1.69 19.85 12.64
C LYS A 117 2.08 21.27 12.21
N LEU A 118 2.66 21.42 11.03
CA LEU A 118 3.27 22.66 10.56
C LEU A 118 2.35 23.46 9.63
N GLU A 119 1.44 22.79 8.93
CA GLU A 119 0.57 23.39 7.93
C GLU A 119 -0.84 22.81 8.01
N THR A 120 -1.83 23.50 7.45
CA THR A 120 -3.22 23.01 7.35
C THR A 120 -3.39 22.06 6.16
N LYS A 121 -2.64 20.94 6.17
CA LYS A 121 -2.64 19.91 5.12
C LYS A 121 -2.65 18.51 5.73
N CYS A 122 -3.19 17.56 4.98
CA CYS A 122 -3.15 16.16 5.35
C CYS A 122 -1.91 15.45 4.79
N GLU A 123 -1.28 14.64 5.63
CA GLU A 123 -0.26 13.67 5.25
C GLU A 123 -0.95 12.35 4.94
N CYS A 124 -1.21 12.10 3.65
CA CYS A 124 -2.01 10.96 3.22
C CYS A 124 -1.27 9.62 3.31
N GLU A 125 -2.00 8.59 3.70
CA GLU A 125 -1.56 7.21 3.59
C GLU A 125 -1.61 6.73 2.13
N VAL A 126 -0.56 6.05 1.67
CA VAL A 126 -0.54 5.49 0.31
C VAL A 126 -1.48 4.28 0.25
N PRO A 127 -2.36 4.13 -0.76
CA PRO A 127 -2.38 4.82 -2.07
C PRO A 127 -3.36 6.00 -2.20
N PHE A 128 -3.88 6.52 -1.09
CA PHE A 128 -4.83 7.64 -1.11
C PHE A 128 -4.13 8.97 -1.42
N SER A 129 -4.90 9.91 -1.97
CA SER A 129 -4.45 11.24 -2.35
C SER A 129 -5.57 12.26 -2.20
N GLY A 130 -5.32 13.51 -2.61
CA GLY A 130 -6.27 14.62 -2.48
C GLY A 130 -5.94 15.51 -1.29
N THR A 131 -6.69 16.60 -1.15
CA THR A 131 -6.50 17.56 -0.05
C THR A 131 -6.90 17.00 1.31
N PHE A 132 -7.94 16.16 1.32
CA PHE A 132 -8.48 15.48 2.52
C PHE A 132 -8.16 13.97 2.55
N CYS A 133 -7.31 13.48 1.65
CA CYS A 133 -6.95 12.07 1.51
C CYS A 133 -8.14 11.12 1.25
N ASP A 134 -9.12 11.60 0.49
CA ASP A 134 -10.35 10.89 0.13
C ASP A 134 -10.33 10.40 -1.33
N GLU A 135 -9.38 10.85 -2.14
CA GLU A 135 -9.26 10.44 -3.53
C GLU A 135 -8.46 9.14 -3.65
N LEU A 136 -9.04 8.16 -4.34
CA LEU A 136 -8.37 6.91 -4.68
C LEU A 136 -8.30 6.75 -6.20
N SER A 137 -7.11 6.99 -6.78
CA SER A 137 -6.92 6.82 -8.22
C SER A 137 -6.40 5.43 -8.58
N THR A 138 -6.95 4.83 -9.65
CA THR A 138 -6.50 3.53 -10.17
C THR A 138 -5.01 3.52 -10.48
N ARG A 139 -4.47 4.64 -10.97
CA ARG A 139 -3.04 4.81 -11.23
C ARG A 139 -2.20 4.68 -9.96
N LEU A 140 -2.59 5.32 -8.86
CA LEU A 140 -1.87 5.23 -7.58
C LEU A 140 -1.99 3.85 -6.96
N VAL A 141 -3.18 3.24 -7.04
CA VAL A 141 -3.42 1.86 -6.59
C VAL A 141 -2.52 0.88 -7.34
N TYR A 142 -2.54 0.89 -8.68
CA TYR A 142 -1.69 0.02 -9.48
C TYR A 142 -0.21 0.33 -9.29
N GLY A 143 0.18 1.59 -9.20
CA GLY A 143 1.56 1.99 -8.91
C GLY A 143 2.04 1.44 -7.55
N TYR A 144 1.22 1.57 -6.51
CA TYR A 144 1.52 1.07 -5.17
C TYR A 144 1.64 -0.45 -5.14
N TYR A 145 0.64 -1.18 -5.65
CA TYR A 145 0.68 -2.63 -5.64
C TYR A 145 1.75 -3.19 -6.56
N ASN A 146 1.97 -2.62 -7.75
CA ASN A 146 3.06 -3.06 -8.61
C ASN A 146 4.41 -2.85 -7.93
N ARG A 147 4.66 -1.67 -7.34
CA ARG A 147 5.89 -1.40 -6.58
C ARG A 147 6.05 -2.35 -5.40
N ARG A 148 4.98 -2.64 -4.67
CA ARG A 148 4.97 -3.56 -3.52
C ARG A 148 5.24 -5.01 -3.96
N VAL A 149 4.70 -5.44 -5.09
CA VAL A 149 4.97 -6.76 -5.69
C VAL A 149 6.42 -6.86 -6.18
N TYR A 150 6.96 -5.80 -6.80
CA TYR A 150 8.40 -5.73 -7.13
C TYR A 150 9.27 -5.83 -5.88
N TRP A 151 8.84 -5.23 -4.77
CA TRP A 151 9.51 -5.34 -3.47
C TRP A 151 9.49 -6.75 -2.88
N LEU A 152 8.40 -7.50 -3.10
CA LEU A 152 8.30 -8.92 -2.73
C LEU A 152 9.18 -9.83 -3.61
N GLY A 153 9.73 -9.33 -4.72
CA GLY A 153 10.65 -10.06 -5.58
C GLY A 153 10.06 -11.37 -6.13
N PRO A 154 10.84 -12.47 -6.25
CA PRO A 154 10.35 -13.73 -6.80
C PRO A 154 9.27 -14.42 -5.96
N LEU A 155 9.02 -14.00 -4.70
CA LEU A 155 7.94 -14.52 -3.87
C LEU A 155 6.55 -14.16 -4.44
N GLY A 156 6.43 -13.02 -5.14
CA GLY A 156 5.21 -12.67 -5.85
C GLY A 156 4.88 -13.65 -6.99
N ALA A 157 5.91 -14.09 -7.73
CA ALA A 157 5.76 -15.11 -8.77
C ALA A 157 5.46 -16.50 -8.19
N LEU A 158 6.02 -16.84 -7.02
CA LEU A 158 5.70 -18.09 -6.30
C LEU A 158 4.20 -18.18 -5.94
N SER A 159 3.52 -17.06 -5.69
CA SER A 159 2.07 -17.05 -5.40
C SER A 159 1.18 -17.44 -6.59
N LEU A 160 1.68 -17.26 -7.82
CA LEU A 160 0.98 -17.64 -9.06
C LEU A 160 1.15 -19.12 -9.41
N ILE A 161 2.18 -19.78 -8.87
CA ILE A 161 2.50 -21.18 -9.17
C ILE A 161 1.34 -22.13 -8.80
N PRO A 162 0.70 -22.04 -7.62
CA PRO A 162 -0.47 -22.87 -7.30
C PRO A 162 -1.62 -22.72 -8.29
N MET A 163 -1.92 -21.48 -8.73
CA MET A 163 -2.96 -21.22 -9.72
C MET A 163 -2.58 -21.80 -11.09
N CYS A 164 -1.32 -21.67 -11.51
CA CYS A 164 -0.83 -22.28 -12.75
C CYS A 164 -0.89 -23.81 -12.71
N ILE A 165 -0.51 -24.45 -11.58
CA ILE A 165 -0.59 -25.90 -11.40
C ILE A 165 -2.04 -26.38 -11.48
N LEU A 166 -2.97 -25.69 -10.80
CA LEU A 166 -4.40 -26.01 -10.85
C LEU A 166 -4.95 -25.87 -12.27
N TYR A 167 -4.60 -24.79 -12.98
CA TYR A 167 -5.00 -24.58 -14.36
C TYR A 167 -4.53 -25.70 -15.29
N VAL A 168 -3.23 -26.04 -15.26
CA VAL A 168 -2.66 -27.13 -16.07
C VAL A 168 -3.26 -28.49 -15.69
N GLY A 169 -3.50 -28.72 -14.39
CA GLY A 169 -4.16 -29.94 -13.92
C GLY A 169 -5.59 -30.08 -14.45
N CYS A 170 -6.35 -28.97 -14.52
CA CYS A 170 -7.70 -28.95 -15.08
C CYS A 170 -7.70 -29.26 -16.58
N GLU A 171 -6.81 -28.62 -17.35
CA GLU A 171 -6.57 -28.88 -18.77
C GLU A 171 -6.26 -30.37 -19.03
N TYR A 172 -5.33 -30.94 -18.27
CA TYR A 172 -4.94 -32.34 -18.40
C TYR A 172 -6.11 -33.29 -18.15
N MET A 173 -6.86 -33.07 -17.07
CA MET A 173 -8.02 -33.90 -16.71
C MET A 173 -9.19 -33.73 -17.71
N ALA A 174 -9.33 -32.56 -18.34
CA ALA A 174 -10.31 -32.33 -19.40
C ALA A 174 -9.94 -33.11 -20.68
N LYS A 175 -8.66 -33.07 -21.09
CA LYS A 175 -8.15 -33.83 -22.25
C LYS A 175 -8.31 -35.34 -22.02
N LYS A 176 -7.95 -35.83 -20.83
CA LYS A 176 -8.12 -37.26 -20.47
C LYS A 176 -9.58 -37.71 -20.57
N ARG A 177 -10.52 -36.91 -20.04
CA ARG A 177 -11.96 -37.20 -20.15
C ARG A 177 -12.46 -37.20 -21.60
N ARG A 178 -11.91 -36.33 -22.46
CA ARG A 178 -12.26 -36.31 -23.89
C ARG A 178 -11.83 -37.60 -24.60
N VAL A 179 -10.59 -38.05 -24.37
CA VAL A 179 -10.06 -39.29 -24.97
C VAL A 179 -10.90 -40.49 -24.53
N LYS A 180 -11.16 -40.63 -23.23
CA LYS A 180 -11.96 -41.75 -22.69
C LYS A 180 -13.37 -41.83 -23.31
N ARG A 181 -14.05 -40.69 -23.50
CA ARG A 181 -15.36 -40.69 -24.17
C ARG A 181 -15.28 -41.15 -25.62
N ILE A 182 -14.23 -40.75 -26.33
CA ILE A 182 -14.05 -41.13 -27.74
C ILE A 182 -13.66 -42.61 -27.84
N SER A 183 -12.81 -43.12 -26.96
CA SER A 183 -12.45 -44.55 -26.95
C SER A 183 -13.65 -45.45 -26.67
N GLU A 184 -14.50 -45.08 -25.70
CA GLU A 184 -15.75 -45.83 -25.40
C GLU A 184 -16.72 -45.80 -26.59
N MET A 185 -16.80 -44.70 -27.35
CA MET A 185 -17.61 -44.62 -28.56
C MET A 185 -17.05 -45.47 -29.71
N LEU A 186 -15.72 -45.61 -29.84
CA LEU A 186 -15.08 -46.41 -30.88
C LEU A 186 -15.12 -47.92 -30.58
N ASP A 187 -15.02 -48.31 -29.31
CA ASP A 187 -15.10 -49.71 -28.88
C ASP A 187 -16.50 -50.29 -29.16
N GLY A 188 -17.55 -49.48 -28.98
CA GLY A 188 -18.92 -49.82 -29.37
C GLY A 188 -19.12 -50.04 -30.89
N GLN A 189 -18.15 -49.64 -31.73
CA GLN A 189 -18.15 -49.86 -33.18
C GLN A 189 -17.25 -51.04 -33.61
N ASN A 190 -16.83 -51.92 -32.68
CA ASN A 190 -15.97 -53.09 -32.93
C ASN A 190 -14.56 -52.75 -33.48
N MET A 191 -14.08 -51.52 -33.31
CA MET A 191 -12.70 -51.15 -33.67
C MET A 191 -11.82 -51.15 -32.41
N ASN A 192 -10.94 -52.14 -32.27
CA ASN A 192 -9.91 -52.17 -31.22
C ASN A 192 -8.86 -51.08 -31.48
N VAL A 193 -9.07 -49.89 -30.90
CA VAL A 193 -8.09 -48.79 -30.94
C VAL A 193 -7.54 -48.57 -29.53
N THR A 194 -6.22 -48.69 -29.40
CA THR A 194 -5.51 -48.44 -28.15
C THR A 194 -5.54 -46.95 -27.76
N GLU A 195 -5.76 -46.69 -26.47
CA GLU A 195 -5.92 -45.34 -25.91
C GLU A 195 -4.72 -44.41 -26.22
N GLU A 196 -3.52 -44.98 -26.31
CA GLU A 196 -2.27 -44.27 -26.63
C GLU A 196 -2.23 -43.74 -28.08
N VAL A 197 -2.73 -44.52 -29.04
CA VAL A 197 -2.80 -44.12 -30.46
C VAL A 197 -3.81 -43.01 -30.62
N LEU A 198 -4.95 -43.11 -29.94
CA LEU A 198 -5.98 -42.08 -29.94
C LEU A 198 -5.50 -40.76 -29.32
N GLN A 199 -4.69 -40.81 -28.26
CA GLN A 199 -4.07 -39.62 -27.68
C GLN A 199 -3.16 -38.89 -28.68
N ARG A 200 -2.35 -39.62 -29.46
CA ARG A 200 -1.47 -39.02 -30.48
C ARG A 200 -2.25 -38.35 -31.60
N LEU A 201 -3.26 -39.04 -32.14
CA LEU A 201 -4.11 -38.51 -33.22
C LEU A 201 -4.89 -37.26 -32.80
N LEU A 202 -5.36 -37.24 -31.55
CA LEU A 202 -6.07 -36.07 -31.01
C LEU A 202 -5.14 -34.91 -30.64
N ALA A 203 -3.88 -35.18 -30.28
CA ALA A 203 -2.88 -34.15 -30.06
C ALA A 203 -2.45 -33.50 -31.38
N GLU A 204 -2.23 -34.28 -32.44
CA GLU A 204 -1.86 -33.81 -33.77
C GLU A 204 -2.95 -32.91 -34.38
N LYS A 205 -4.22 -33.31 -34.27
CA LYS A 205 -5.35 -32.51 -34.75
C LYS A 205 -5.56 -31.18 -34.01
N VAL A 206 -5.01 -31.03 -32.81
CA VAL A 206 -5.09 -29.76 -32.03
C VAL A 206 -3.97 -28.79 -32.42
N VAL A 207 -2.88 -29.26 -33.05
CA VAL A 207 -1.76 -28.42 -33.51
C VAL A 207 -2.04 -27.78 -34.88
N GLU A 208 -2.95 -28.34 -35.67
CA GLU A 208 -3.32 -27.83 -37.00
C GLU A 208 -4.43 -26.75 -37.00
N VAL A 209 -4.94 -26.36 -35.82
CA VAL A 209 -5.96 -25.31 -35.64
C VAL A 209 -5.37 -24.10 -34.95
#